data_AF-A0A1N6TNN4-F1
#
_entry.id   AF-A0A1N6TNN4-F1
#
_cell.length_a   1.000
_cell.length_b   1.000
_cell.length_c   1.000
_cell.angle_alpha   90.00
_cell.angle_beta   90.00
_cell.angle_gamma   90.00
#
_symmetry.space_group_name_H-M   'P 1'
#
loop_
_entity.id
_entity.type
_entity.pdbx_description
1 polymer ?
#
loop_
_entity_poly.entity_id
_entity_poly.type
_entity_poly.pdbx_seq_one_letter_code
_entity_poly.pdbx_strand_id
1 'polypeptide(L)'
;MKGQVKRADGFYLNVADFQQTEELLRYEESLSRCLYLKTSDRASTCTGAELDAVPTGTPLTHFVIDTSRNGKGVWQPPEGKYADPQIWCKPPGPGVGRRPTTDTSNELADAFLWLRPRA
;
A
#
# COMPACT_ATOMS: atom_id res chain seq x y z
N MET A 1 -18.31 6.09 -9.54
CA MET A 1 -17.75 6.47 -8.22
C MET A 1 -18.12 7.93 -7.90
N LYS A 2 -19.34 8.21 -7.41
CA LYS A 2 -19.75 9.58 -7.03
C LYS A 2 -20.02 9.60 -5.51
N GLY A 3 -19.34 10.50 -4.79
CA GLY A 3 -19.71 10.95 -3.44
C GLY A 3 -18.96 10.30 -2.26
N GLN A 4 -18.68 9.00 -2.27
CA GLN A 4 -18.30 8.32 -1.01
C GLN A 4 -16.82 8.43 -0.63
N VAL A 5 -15.90 8.37 -1.60
CA VAL A 5 -14.45 8.43 -1.34
C VAL A 5 -14.02 9.76 -0.70
N LYS A 6 -14.72 10.86 -1.01
CA LYS A 6 -14.44 12.18 -0.42
C LYS A 6 -14.74 12.27 1.08
N ARG A 7 -15.40 11.26 1.67
CA ARG A 7 -15.66 11.18 3.12
C ARG A 7 -14.60 10.38 3.87
N ALA A 8 -13.71 9.70 3.17
CA ALA A 8 -12.63 8.97 3.81
C ALA A 8 -11.48 9.94 4.10
N ASP A 9 -10.94 9.90 5.30
CA ASP A 9 -9.75 10.68 5.69
C ASP A 9 -8.49 10.15 4.99
N GLY A 10 -8.49 8.86 4.66
CA GLY A 10 -7.38 8.16 4.03
C GLY A 10 -7.75 6.73 3.68
N PHE A 11 -6.72 5.92 3.44
CA PHE A 11 -6.87 4.50 3.15
C PHE A 11 -5.73 3.69 3.78
N TYR A 12 -5.85 2.36 3.80
CA TYR A 12 -4.85 1.47 4.38
C TYR A 12 -4.55 0.31 3.44
N LEU A 13 -3.30 -0.18 3.45
CA LEU A 13 -2.89 -1.32 2.65
C LEU A 13 -2.18 -2.39 3.48
N ASN A 14 -1.96 -3.53 2.82
CA ASN A 14 -1.17 -4.65 3.31
C ASN A 14 -1.74 -5.33 4.56
N VAL A 15 -3.00 -5.05 4.90
CA VAL A 15 -3.67 -5.65 6.06
C VAL A 15 -3.68 -7.16 5.91
N ALA A 16 -3.03 -7.81 6.86
CA ALA A 16 -2.85 -9.25 6.85
C ALA A 16 -2.21 -9.80 5.55
N ASP A 17 -1.28 -9.03 4.96
CA ASP A 17 -0.44 -9.44 3.83
C ASP A 17 1.07 -9.26 4.16
N PHE A 18 1.95 -9.36 3.17
CA PHE A 18 3.41 -9.49 3.32
C PHE A 18 4.22 -8.63 2.34
N GLN A 19 3.60 -7.71 1.59
CA GLN A 19 4.29 -6.86 0.60
C GLN A 19 5.34 -5.96 1.27
N GLN A 20 6.49 -5.73 0.63
CA GLN A 20 7.57 -4.95 1.24
C GLN A 20 7.17 -3.48 1.43
N THR A 21 7.66 -2.86 2.50
CA THR A 21 7.26 -1.49 2.87
C THR A 21 7.65 -0.49 1.78
N GLU A 22 8.83 -0.66 1.18
CA GLU A 22 9.36 0.22 0.14
C GLU A 22 8.57 0.11 -1.16
N GLU A 23 8.03 -1.06 -1.47
CA GLU A 23 7.16 -1.28 -2.63
C GLU A 23 5.78 -0.65 -2.40
N LEU A 24 5.24 -0.82 -1.19
CA LEU A 24 3.97 -0.22 -0.80
C LEU A 24 4.03 1.30 -0.85
N LEU A 25 5.07 1.94 -0.30
CA LEU A 25 5.23 3.40 -0.34
C LEU A 25 5.15 3.95 -1.78
N ARG A 26 5.82 3.30 -2.75
CA ARG A 26 5.78 3.70 -4.16
C ARG A 26 4.40 3.50 -4.79
N TYR A 27 3.79 2.34 -4.52
CA TYR A 27 2.47 2.01 -5.03
C TYR A 27 1.39 2.95 -4.47
N GLU A 28 1.47 3.29 -3.19
CA GLU A 28 0.49 4.13 -2.49
C GLU A 28 0.59 5.60 -2.89
N GLU A 29 1.79 6.11 -3.13
CA GLU A 29 1.97 7.43 -3.74
C GLU A 29 1.32 7.48 -5.13
N SER A 30 1.50 6.43 -5.93
CA SER A 30 0.87 6.28 -7.25
C SER A 30 -0.66 6.18 -7.14
N LEU A 31 -1.18 5.45 -6.16
CA LEU A 31 -2.61 5.32 -5.90
C LEU A 31 -3.22 6.65 -5.45
N SER A 32 -2.52 7.40 -4.59
CA SER A 32 -2.96 8.71 -4.11
C SER A 32 -3.07 9.72 -5.26
N ARG A 33 -2.08 9.73 -6.17
CA ARG A 33 -2.13 10.49 -7.43
C ARG A 33 -3.30 10.05 -8.31
N CYS A 34 -3.52 8.75 -8.48
CA CYS A 34 -4.63 8.22 -9.26
C CYS A 34 -6.00 8.62 -8.67
N LEU A 35 -6.16 8.57 -7.34
CA LEU A 35 -7.37 9.02 -6.66
C LEU A 35 -7.63 10.52 -6.92
N TYR A 36 -6.59 11.35 -6.82
CA TYR A 36 -6.69 12.76 -7.18
C TYR A 36 -7.18 12.95 -8.62
N LEU A 37 -6.53 12.30 -9.59
CA LEU A 37 -6.93 12.37 -11.00
C LEU A 37 -8.38 11.91 -11.19
N LYS A 38 -8.76 10.73 -10.70
CA LYS A 38 -10.11 10.17 -10.83
C LYS A 38 -11.20 11.02 -10.17
N THR A 39 -10.85 11.80 -9.14
CA THR A 39 -11.80 12.72 -8.49
C THR A 39 -11.96 14.04 -9.23
N SER A 40 -10.94 14.47 -9.98
CA SER A 40 -10.90 15.69 -10.79
C SER A 40 -11.40 15.46 -12.22
N ASP A 41 -10.86 14.45 -12.90
CA ASP A 41 -11.26 13.95 -14.21
C ASP A 41 -11.54 12.45 -14.14
N ARG A 42 -12.80 12.08 -14.35
CA ARG A 42 -13.22 10.67 -14.30
C ARG A 42 -12.75 9.84 -15.50
N ALA A 43 -12.28 10.48 -16.58
CA ALA A 43 -11.79 9.82 -17.78
C ALA A 43 -10.33 9.34 -17.67
N SER A 44 -9.53 9.90 -16.75
CA SER A 44 -8.14 9.48 -16.50
C SER A 44 -8.04 7.96 -16.36
N THR A 45 -6.94 7.37 -16.82
CA THR A 45 -6.68 5.93 -16.70
C THR A 45 -5.56 5.59 -15.72
N CYS A 46 -4.98 6.62 -15.09
CA CYS A 46 -3.89 6.55 -14.14
C CYS A 46 -2.62 5.91 -14.73
N THR A 47 -2.29 6.26 -15.99
CA THR A 47 -1.02 5.84 -16.60
C THR A 47 0.17 6.50 -15.90
N GLY A 48 1.36 5.91 -16.01
CA GLY A 48 2.58 6.52 -15.45
C GLY A 48 2.75 7.98 -15.84
N ALA A 49 2.57 8.31 -17.13
CA ALA A 49 2.65 9.69 -17.62
C ALA A 49 1.60 10.63 -17.00
N GLU A 50 0.38 10.15 -16.75
CA GLU A 50 -0.64 10.93 -16.04
C GLU A 50 -0.26 11.16 -14.57
N LEU A 51 0.29 10.13 -13.90
CA LEU A 51 0.73 10.24 -12.51
C LEU A 51 1.91 11.20 -12.38
N ASP A 52 2.90 11.11 -13.28
CA ASP A 52 4.08 11.97 -13.30
C ASP A 52 3.72 13.44 -13.59
N ALA A 53 2.60 13.69 -14.28
CA ALA A 53 2.11 15.03 -14.57
C ALA A 53 1.34 15.67 -13.40
N VAL A 54 1.09 14.94 -12.29
CA VAL A 54 0.44 15.51 -11.09
C VAL A 54 1.39 16.55 -10.48
N PRO A 55 0.98 17.82 -10.34
CA PRO A 55 1.86 18.87 -9.83
C PRO A 55 2.38 18.59 -8.42
N THR A 56 3.64 18.93 -8.16
CA THR A 56 4.22 18.93 -6.81
C THR A 56 3.42 19.86 -5.89
N GLY A 57 3.22 19.43 -4.64
CA GLY A 57 2.43 20.17 -3.64
C GLY A 57 0.90 20.00 -3.80
N THR A 58 0.44 19.15 -4.72
CA THR A 58 -0.97 18.75 -4.76
C THR A 58 -1.34 18.06 -3.44
N PRO A 59 -2.44 18.45 -2.77
CA PRO A 59 -2.91 17.76 -1.58
C PRO A 59 -3.48 16.39 -1.97
N LEU A 60 -2.66 15.36 -1.82
CA LEU A 60 -3.02 13.97 -2.10
C LEU A 60 -3.62 13.30 -0.87
N THR A 61 -4.39 12.24 -1.07
CA THR A 61 -4.96 11.46 0.05
C THR A 61 -3.86 10.68 0.77
N HIS A 62 -3.84 10.77 2.10
CA HIS A 62 -2.86 10.06 2.94
C HIS A 62 -3.24 8.61 3.20
N PHE A 63 -2.28 7.81 3.68
CA PHE A 63 -2.47 6.39 3.95
C PHE A 63 -1.65 5.87 5.13
N VAL A 64 -2.03 4.66 5.59
CA VAL A 64 -1.28 3.89 6.59
C VAL A 64 -0.96 2.49 6.09
N ILE A 65 0.18 1.94 6.52
CA ILE A 65 0.64 0.60 6.09
C ILE A 65 0.62 -0.38 7.26
N ASP A 66 -0.02 -1.54 7.07
CA ASP A 66 0.19 -2.68 7.97
C ASP A 66 1.57 -3.30 7.72
N THR A 67 2.47 -3.16 8.69
CA THR A 67 3.85 -3.69 8.68
C THR A 67 4.02 -4.87 9.65
N SER A 68 2.92 -5.45 10.14
CA SER A 68 2.95 -6.51 11.16
C SER A 68 3.79 -7.72 10.77
N ARG A 69 3.81 -8.11 9.49
CA ARG A 69 4.38 -9.38 9.02
C ARG A 69 5.18 -9.29 7.72
N ASN A 70 5.53 -8.09 7.26
CA ASN A 70 6.14 -7.88 5.96
C ASN A 70 7.67 -7.73 5.96
N GLY A 71 8.36 -8.05 7.06
CA GLY A 71 9.80 -7.80 7.22
C GLY A 71 10.72 -8.61 6.29
N LYS A 72 10.19 -9.60 5.57
CA LYS A 72 10.92 -10.38 4.57
C LYS A 72 10.28 -10.34 3.17
N GLY A 73 9.24 -9.53 3.00
CA GLY A 73 8.45 -9.48 1.78
C GLY A 73 7.62 -10.74 1.53
N VAL A 74 7.04 -10.79 0.33
CA VAL A 74 6.24 -11.92 -0.15
C VAL A 74 7.11 -13.16 -0.29
N TRP A 75 6.64 -14.28 0.26
CA TRP A 75 7.31 -15.56 0.09
C TRP A 75 7.31 -15.99 -1.37
N GLN A 76 8.48 -16.40 -1.85
CA GLN A 76 8.67 -16.93 -3.20
C GLN A 76 8.63 -18.46 -3.17
N PRO A 77 7.56 -19.10 -3.70
CA PRO A 77 7.46 -20.55 -3.73
C PRO A 77 8.49 -21.14 -4.71
N PRO A 78 9.12 -22.29 -4.38
CA PRO A 78 9.95 -23.01 -5.34
C PRO A 78 9.16 -23.37 -6.60
N GLU A 79 9.78 -23.19 -7.76
CA GLU A 79 9.17 -23.48 -9.06
C GLU A 79 8.72 -24.95 -9.14
N GLY A 80 7.53 -25.18 -9.69
CA GLY A 80 6.96 -26.51 -9.90
C GLY A 80 6.55 -27.28 -8.64
N LYS A 81 6.79 -26.75 -7.42
CA LYS A 81 6.50 -27.47 -6.17
C LYS A 81 5.01 -27.46 -5.81
N TYR A 82 4.32 -26.36 -6.06
CA TYR A 82 2.92 -26.18 -5.68
C TYR A 82 2.11 -25.80 -6.93
N ALA A 83 0.97 -26.48 -7.15
CA ALA A 83 0.03 -26.09 -8.19
C ALA A 83 -0.66 -24.75 -7.85
N ASP A 84 -0.89 -24.52 -6.56
CA ASP A 84 -1.41 -23.26 -6.03
C ASP A 84 -0.70 -22.97 -4.68
N PRO A 85 0.29 -22.06 -4.68
CA PRO A 85 1.12 -21.80 -3.50
C PRO A 85 0.42 -20.98 -2.41
N GLN A 86 -0.73 -20.35 -2.68
CA GLN A 86 -1.48 -19.56 -1.68
C GLN A 86 -0.59 -18.61 -0.84
N ILE A 87 0.25 -17.81 -1.51
CA ILE A 87 1.35 -17.02 -0.91
C ILE A 87 0.93 -16.02 0.20
N TRP A 88 -0.36 -15.75 0.33
CA TRP A 88 -0.96 -14.88 1.34
C TRP A 88 -1.41 -15.64 2.61
N CYS A 89 -1.55 -16.97 2.56
CA CYS A 89 -2.08 -17.78 3.66
C CYS A 89 -0.94 -18.48 4.41
N LYS A 90 -0.53 -17.92 5.56
CA LYS A 90 0.55 -18.46 6.42
C LYS A 90 1.79 -18.94 5.61
N PRO A 91 2.37 -18.07 4.76
CA PRO A 91 3.57 -18.44 4.03
C PRO A 91 4.71 -18.83 4.99
N PRO A 92 5.68 -19.65 4.56
CA PRO A 92 6.86 -19.96 5.35
C PRO A 92 7.72 -18.73 5.64
N GLY A 93 8.15 -18.59 6.89
CA GLY A 93 9.19 -17.66 7.30
C GLY A 93 8.90 -16.15 7.19
N PRO A 94 7.65 -15.65 7.35
CA PRO A 94 7.41 -14.21 7.35
C PRO A 94 8.19 -13.54 8.48
N GLY A 95 8.75 -12.38 8.20
CA GLY A 95 9.47 -11.58 9.19
C GLY A 95 8.55 -10.53 9.80
N VAL A 96 8.77 -10.18 11.07
CA VAL A 96 8.18 -8.97 11.64
C VAL A 96 8.73 -7.76 10.85
N GLY A 97 7.84 -6.89 10.37
CA GLY A 97 8.24 -5.68 9.65
C GLY A 97 8.68 -4.55 10.57
N ARG A 98 8.63 -3.33 10.04
CA ARG A 98 8.93 -2.12 10.83
C ARG A 98 8.01 -2.04 12.04
N ARG A 99 8.49 -1.53 13.17
CA ARG A 99 7.64 -1.31 14.35
C ARG A 99 6.63 -0.20 14.07
N PRO A 100 5.48 -0.18 14.76
CA PRO A 100 4.54 0.91 14.61
C PRO A 100 5.20 2.25 14.91
N THR A 101 5.04 3.22 14.00
CA THR A 101 5.65 4.55 14.09
C THR A 101 4.91 5.52 13.18
N THR A 102 4.87 6.80 13.56
CA THR A 102 4.45 7.91 12.69
C THR A 102 5.64 8.57 11.99
N ASP A 103 6.88 8.19 12.36
CA ASP A 103 8.09 8.61 11.67
C ASP A 103 8.37 7.69 10.48
N THR A 104 7.73 7.99 9.35
CA THR A 104 7.76 7.16 8.13
C THR A 104 8.74 7.67 7.08
N SER A 105 9.26 8.90 7.24
CA SER A 105 10.00 9.66 6.22
C SER A 105 9.30 9.89 4.88
N ASN A 106 7.99 9.57 4.78
CA ASN A 106 7.19 9.78 3.57
C ASN A 106 6.04 10.76 3.90
N GLU A 107 5.86 11.79 3.07
CA GLU A 107 4.91 12.87 3.33
C GLU A 107 3.43 12.42 3.31
N LEU A 108 3.12 11.31 2.64
CA LEU A 108 1.76 10.78 2.51
C LEU A 108 1.48 9.59 3.45
N ALA A 109 2.52 8.93 3.96
CA ALA A 109 2.38 7.81 4.87
C ALA A 109 2.28 8.30 6.31
N ASP A 110 1.08 8.33 6.86
CA ASP A 110 0.82 8.84 8.22
C ASP A 110 1.42 7.94 9.30
N ALA A 111 1.40 6.63 9.09
CA ALA A 111 1.94 5.67 10.03
C ALA A 111 2.23 4.30 9.42
N PHE A 112 3.22 3.63 9.99
CA PHE A 112 3.31 2.17 9.96
C PHE A 112 2.61 1.64 11.20
N LEU A 113 1.71 0.66 11.02
CA LEU A 113 0.91 0.07 12.09
C LEU A 113 1.01 -1.45 12.04
N TRP A 114 0.71 -2.11 13.17
CA TRP A 114 0.51 -3.56 13.21
C TRP A 114 -0.98 -3.82 13.35
N LEU A 115 -1.67 -3.88 12.22
CA LEU A 115 -3.13 -4.02 12.21
C LEU A 115 -3.57 -5.47 12.41
N ARG A 116 -2.77 -6.43 11.93
CA ARG A 116 -2.95 -7.85 12.26
C ARG A 116 -2.33 -8.13 13.64
N PRO A 117 -3.11 -8.54 14.66
CA PRO A 117 -2.56 -8.92 15.96
C PRO A 117 -1.66 -10.14 15.84
N ARG A 118 -0.68 -10.23 16.73
CA ARG A 118 0.02 -11.49 16.99
C ARG A 118 -0.94 -12.41 17.73
N ALA A 119 -1.27 -13.55 17.12
CA ALA A 119 -1.83 -14.70 17.83
C ALA A 119 -0.68 -15.66 18.15
#